data_AF-A0A0Q5SQI1-F1
#
_entry.id   AF-A0A0Q5SQI1-F1
#
_cell.length_a   1.000
_cell.length_b   1.000
_cell.length_c   1.000
_cell.angle_alpha   90.00
_cell.angle_beta   90.00
_cell.angle_gamma   90.00
#
_symmetry.space_group_name_H-M   'P 1'
#
loop_
_entity.id
_entity.type
_entity.pdbx_description
1 polymer ?
#
loop_
_entity_poly.entity_id
_entity_poly.type
_entity_poly.pdbx_seq_one_letter_code
_entity_poly.pdbx_strand_id
1 'polypeptide(L)'
;MTISKSTSLAVMALAVYFITGCSSKEDRDKYDHYYGSGSKSREETALVKLANDRKNQPETPAAAPAAAATPAAPGDSAKAGDSAAAPAAAAPAVAAAPKRKPVPADVSALLNKHACFACHQAYDKVIGPAYSEVAKKKYSADEIVALVHSPKPEHWPGYPPMAPLPHVPKADIVVIANWINSL
;
A
#
# COMPACT_ATOMS: atom_id res chain seq x y z
N MET A 1 -37.28 -32.74 -25.53
CA MET A 1 -37.31 -31.66 -24.53
C MET A 1 -36.40 -32.05 -23.37
N THR A 2 -35.13 -31.62 -23.38
CA THR A 2 -34.14 -31.90 -22.33
C THR A 2 -33.39 -30.61 -22.01
N ILE A 3 -34.10 -29.68 -21.37
CA ILE A 3 -33.56 -28.42 -20.85
C ILE A 3 -34.00 -28.37 -19.39
N SER A 4 -33.13 -28.70 -18.42
CA SER A 4 -33.38 -28.31 -17.00
C SER A 4 -32.26 -28.57 -15.98
N LYS A 5 -31.16 -29.28 -16.30
CA LYS A 5 -30.17 -29.65 -15.26
C LYS A 5 -28.94 -28.74 -15.16
N SER A 6 -28.53 -28.08 -16.25
CA SER A 6 -27.30 -27.27 -16.26
C SER A 6 -27.48 -25.86 -15.69
N THR A 7 -28.70 -25.30 -15.71
CA THR A 7 -29.00 -23.98 -15.13
C THR A 7 -29.00 -24.00 -13.60
N SER A 8 -29.28 -25.16 -12.97
CA SER A 8 -29.33 -25.29 -11.52
C SER A 8 -27.95 -25.18 -10.86
N LEU A 9 -26.89 -25.69 -11.51
CA LEU A 9 -25.52 -25.62 -10.98
C LEU A 9 -24.91 -24.22 -11.11
N ALA A 10 -25.18 -23.51 -12.21
CA ALA A 10 -24.66 -22.15 -12.41
C ALA A 10 -25.34 -21.12 -11.50
N VAL A 11 -26.65 -21.25 -11.25
CA VAL A 11 -27.39 -20.38 -10.32
C VAL A 11 -26.99 -20.65 -8.87
N MET A 12 -26.78 -21.92 -8.50
CA MET A 12 -26.28 -22.27 -7.17
C MET A 12 -24.85 -21.77 -6.95
N ALA A 13 -23.97 -21.84 -7.94
CA ALA A 13 -22.61 -21.31 -7.84
C ALA A 13 -22.58 -19.77 -7.70
N LEU A 14 -23.45 -19.04 -8.41
CA LEU A 14 -23.63 -17.60 -8.27
C LEU A 14 -24.21 -17.22 -6.90
N ALA A 15 -25.19 -17.99 -6.40
CA ALA A 15 -25.77 -17.74 -5.07
C ALA A 15 -24.75 -17.98 -3.94
N VAL A 16 -23.92 -19.02 -4.04
CA VAL A 16 -22.84 -19.29 -3.06
C VAL A 16 -21.74 -18.23 -3.13
N TYR A 17 -21.45 -17.69 -4.31
CA TYR A 17 -20.51 -16.57 -4.47
C TYR A 17 -21.04 -15.27 -3.81
N PHE A 18 -22.34 -15.00 -3.92
CA PHE A 18 -22.97 -13.85 -3.25
C PHE A 18 -23.00 -13.97 -1.73
N ILE A 19 -23.15 -15.19 -1.16
CA ILE A 19 -23.15 -15.40 0.30
C ILE A 19 -21.74 -15.27 0.89
N THR A 20 -20.70 -15.59 0.11
CA THR A 20 -19.28 -15.41 0.53
C THR A 20 -18.77 -13.98 0.32
N GLY A 21 -19.54 -13.13 -0.40
CA GLY A 21 -19.19 -11.75 -0.74
C GLY A 21 -19.65 -10.68 0.25
N CYS A 22 -20.44 -11.01 1.26
CA CYS A 22 -20.88 -10.06 2.29
C CYS A 22 -19.80 -9.90 3.37
N SER A 23 -18.70 -9.23 3.03
CA SER A 23 -17.83 -8.63 4.05
C SER A 23 -18.71 -7.65 4.84
N SER A 24 -19.18 -8.06 6.02
CA SER A 24 -20.15 -7.32 6.80
C SER A 24 -19.58 -5.94 7.17
N LYS A 25 -20.45 -4.96 7.49
CA LYS A 25 -19.98 -3.65 7.96
C LYS A 25 -19.03 -3.82 9.15
N GLU A 26 -19.31 -4.74 10.07
CA GLU A 26 -18.42 -5.11 11.16
C GLU A 26 -17.07 -5.65 10.70
N ASP A 27 -17.01 -6.48 9.66
CA ASP A 27 -15.73 -6.97 9.13
C ASP A 27 -14.95 -5.86 8.44
N ARG A 28 -15.64 -4.92 7.80
CA ARG A 28 -15.00 -3.73 7.23
C ARG A 28 -14.50 -2.80 8.31
N ASP A 29 -15.27 -2.56 9.36
CA ASP A 29 -14.87 -1.70 10.47
C ASP A 29 -13.70 -2.34 11.26
N LYS A 30 -13.70 -3.67 11.44
CA LYS A 30 -12.53 -4.41 11.95
C LYS A 30 -11.34 -4.27 11.00
N TYR A 31 -11.52 -4.53 9.71
CA TYR A 31 -10.43 -4.44 8.76
C TYR A 31 -9.85 -3.02 8.67
N ASP A 32 -10.68 -1.98 8.65
CA ASP A 32 -10.28 -0.58 8.67
C ASP A 32 -9.62 -0.20 10.02
N HIS A 33 -10.05 -0.81 11.13
CA HIS A 33 -9.40 -0.66 12.43
C HIS A 33 -7.96 -1.20 12.41
N TYR A 34 -7.73 -2.36 11.76
CA TYR A 34 -6.40 -2.94 11.68
C TYR A 34 -5.56 -2.29 10.56
N TYR A 35 -6.03 -2.23 9.33
CA TYR A 35 -5.23 -1.80 8.17
C TYR A 35 -5.35 -0.29 7.83
N GLY A 36 -6.12 0.45 8.63
CA GLY A 36 -6.46 1.85 8.37
C GLY A 36 -7.59 1.99 7.35
N SER A 37 -8.39 3.04 7.50
CA SER A 37 -9.56 3.26 6.64
C SER A 37 -9.18 3.30 5.15
N GLY A 38 -9.87 2.50 4.35
CA GLY A 38 -9.73 2.51 2.88
C GLY A 38 -8.45 1.86 2.35
N SER A 39 -7.77 1.02 3.12
CA SER A 39 -6.64 0.21 2.62
C SER A 39 -7.09 -0.72 1.48
N LYS A 40 -8.23 -1.40 1.63
CA LYS A 40 -8.85 -2.23 0.58
C LYS A 40 -9.03 -1.50 -0.75
N SER A 41 -9.54 -0.26 -0.72
CA SER A 41 -9.77 0.49 -1.96
C SER A 41 -8.45 0.94 -2.61
N ARG A 42 -7.41 1.22 -1.82
CA ARG A 42 -6.07 1.50 -2.34
C ARG A 42 -5.42 0.27 -2.97
N GLU A 43 -5.58 -0.90 -2.34
CA GLU A 43 -5.12 -2.18 -2.88
C GLU A 43 -5.80 -2.48 -4.21
N GLU A 44 -7.13 -2.36 -4.28
CA GLU A 44 -7.90 -2.56 -5.50
C GLU A 44 -7.45 -1.60 -6.62
N THR A 45 -7.27 -0.33 -6.28
CA THR A 45 -6.75 0.67 -7.23
C THR A 45 -5.34 0.31 -7.73
N ALA A 46 -4.47 -0.17 -6.84
CA ALA A 46 -3.12 -0.59 -7.20
C ALA A 46 -3.14 -1.84 -8.10
N LEU A 47 -4.02 -2.80 -7.84
CA LEU A 47 -4.20 -3.99 -8.67
C LEU A 47 -4.74 -3.64 -10.06
N VAL A 48 -5.72 -2.75 -10.15
CA VAL A 48 -6.24 -2.23 -11.43
C VAL A 48 -5.13 -1.52 -12.20
N LYS A 49 -4.33 -0.68 -11.52
CA LYS A 49 -3.19 -0.02 -12.13
C LYS A 49 -2.18 -1.04 -12.67
N LEU A 50 -1.79 -2.04 -11.88
CA LEU A 50 -0.88 -3.10 -12.33
C LEU A 50 -1.43 -3.91 -13.50
N ALA A 51 -2.74 -4.21 -13.51
CA ALA A 51 -3.38 -4.91 -14.60
C ALA A 51 -3.34 -4.09 -15.91
N ASN A 52 -3.59 -2.77 -15.80
CA ASN A 52 -3.51 -1.85 -16.93
C ASN A 52 -2.06 -1.66 -17.40
N ASP A 53 -1.10 -1.52 -16.49
CA ASP A 53 0.32 -1.39 -16.82
C ASP A 53 0.82 -2.66 -17.54
N ARG A 54 0.42 -3.86 -17.09
CA ARG A 54 0.72 -5.12 -17.77
C ARG A 54 0.11 -5.17 -19.17
N LYS A 55 -1.12 -4.70 -19.33
CA LYS A 55 -1.84 -4.70 -20.61
C LYS A 55 -1.25 -3.70 -21.62
N ASN A 56 -0.65 -2.62 -21.12
CA ASN A 56 -0.04 -1.55 -21.92
C ASN A 56 1.50 -1.67 -22.01
N GLN A 57 2.10 -2.71 -21.46
CA GLN A 57 3.52 -2.98 -21.68
C GLN A 57 3.70 -3.60 -23.08
N PRO A 58 4.53 -3.02 -23.97
CA PRO A 58 5.02 -3.75 -25.13
C PRO A 58 5.79 -4.98 -24.62
N GLU A 59 5.55 -6.15 -25.22
CA GLU A 59 6.17 -7.40 -24.81
C GLU A 59 7.70 -7.23 -24.75
N THR A 60 8.22 -7.17 -23.52
CA THR A 60 9.67 -7.13 -23.29
C THR A 60 10.11 -8.57 -23.10
N PRO A 61 10.93 -9.15 -23.99
CA PRO A 61 11.53 -10.45 -23.74
C PRO A 61 12.36 -10.36 -22.45
N ALA A 62 12.24 -11.37 -21.59
CA ALA A 62 12.97 -11.44 -20.32
C ALA A 62 14.47 -11.15 -20.54
N ALA A 63 14.98 -10.05 -19.98
CA ALA A 63 16.35 -9.63 -20.18
C ALA A 63 17.23 -9.89 -18.94
N ALA A 64 18.34 -10.60 -19.14
CA ALA A 64 19.55 -10.56 -18.31
C ALA A 64 20.32 -9.22 -18.52
N PRO A 65 21.28 -8.83 -17.65
CA PRO A 65 21.37 -7.44 -17.17
C PRO A 65 22.30 -6.48 -17.94
N ALA A 66 21.90 -5.20 -17.84
CA ALA A 66 22.66 -3.93 -17.79
C ALA A 66 23.58 -3.49 -18.96
N ALA A 67 23.27 -2.33 -19.56
CA ALA A 67 24.19 -1.20 -19.74
C ALA A 67 23.46 0.06 -20.28
N ALA A 68 24.04 1.23 -20.01
CA ALA A 68 23.53 2.59 -20.14
C ALA A 68 23.24 3.11 -21.56
N ALA A 69 22.28 4.04 -21.69
CA ALA A 69 22.47 5.43 -22.16
C ALA A 69 21.14 6.11 -22.56
N THR A 70 20.89 7.31 -22.03
CA THR A 70 19.96 8.35 -22.54
C THR A 70 20.65 9.17 -23.66
N PRO A 71 20.00 10.08 -24.47
CA PRO A 71 18.82 10.90 -24.13
C PRO A 71 17.81 11.25 -25.28
N ALA A 72 16.77 12.00 -24.87
CA ALA A 72 16.03 13.08 -25.57
C ALA A 72 14.68 12.79 -26.27
N ALA A 73 13.70 13.64 -25.89
CA ALA A 73 12.37 13.91 -26.46
C ALA A 73 12.49 14.76 -27.77
N PRO A 74 11.43 15.25 -28.50
CA PRO A 74 10.05 15.56 -28.09
C PRO A 74 8.95 15.24 -29.14
N GLY A 75 7.68 15.59 -28.86
CA GLY A 75 6.68 15.76 -29.92
C GLY A 75 5.22 15.57 -29.54
N ASP A 76 4.53 16.69 -29.31
CA ASP A 76 3.09 16.93 -29.17
C ASP A 76 2.14 16.30 -30.21
N SER A 77 0.91 16.02 -29.78
CA SER A 77 -0.37 16.54 -30.34
C SER A 77 -1.55 15.76 -29.73
N ALA A 78 -2.38 16.35 -28.86
CA ALA A 78 -3.66 17.02 -29.17
C ALA A 78 -4.76 16.04 -29.66
N LYS A 79 -6.05 16.12 -29.30
CA LYS A 79 -6.86 16.96 -28.40
C LYS A 79 -8.30 16.39 -28.40
N ALA A 80 -8.98 16.58 -27.26
CA ALA A 80 -10.42 16.75 -27.02
C ALA A 80 -11.42 15.58 -27.15
N GLY A 81 -12.30 15.58 -26.15
CA GLY A 81 -13.60 14.92 -26.13
C GLY A 81 -14.31 15.21 -24.81
N ASP A 82 -14.67 16.47 -24.59
CA ASP A 82 -15.47 16.97 -23.46
C ASP A 82 -16.87 16.32 -23.48
N SER A 83 -17.37 15.89 -22.32
CA SER A 83 -18.81 15.80 -22.10
C SER A 83 -19.12 15.95 -20.61
N ALA A 84 -19.75 17.08 -20.30
CA ALA A 84 -20.21 17.46 -18.97
C ALA A 84 -21.41 16.64 -18.47
N ALA A 85 -21.28 16.25 -17.20
CA ALA A 85 -22.20 15.95 -16.09
C ALA A 85 -23.75 15.90 -16.26
N ALA A 86 -24.34 14.97 -15.49
CA ALA A 86 -25.59 15.15 -14.74
C ALA A 86 -25.52 14.37 -13.39
N PRO A 87 -26.24 14.79 -12.33
CA PRO A 87 -25.79 14.68 -10.94
C PRO A 87 -26.23 13.39 -10.24
N ALA A 88 -25.37 12.82 -9.39
CA ALA A 88 -25.72 11.73 -8.49
C ALA A 88 -25.60 12.19 -7.02
N ALA A 89 -26.59 11.78 -6.24
CA ALA A 89 -26.88 12.16 -4.87
C ALA A 89 -25.66 12.10 -3.92
N ALA A 90 -25.67 12.98 -2.92
CA ALA A 90 -24.65 13.12 -1.90
C ALA A 90 -24.40 11.80 -1.15
N ALA A 91 -23.27 11.16 -1.48
CA ALA A 91 -22.65 10.14 -0.66
C ALA A 91 -22.17 10.79 0.66
N PRO A 92 -22.24 10.09 1.81
CA PRO A 92 -21.64 10.60 3.03
C PRO A 92 -20.16 10.87 2.78
N ALA A 93 -19.70 12.05 3.17
CA ALA A 93 -18.34 12.52 2.93
C ALA A 93 -17.34 11.47 3.43
N VAL A 94 -16.72 10.76 2.48
CA VAL A 94 -15.49 10.03 2.72
C VAL A 94 -14.52 11.08 3.24
N ALA A 95 -14.11 10.96 4.50
CA ALA A 95 -13.07 11.82 5.06
C ALA A 95 -11.92 11.85 4.06
N ALA A 96 -11.54 13.06 3.62
CA ALA A 96 -10.50 13.24 2.62
C ALA A 96 -9.28 12.42 3.03
N ALA A 97 -8.84 11.51 2.16
CA ALA A 97 -7.68 10.67 2.44
C ALA A 97 -6.52 11.58 2.86
N PRO A 98 -5.79 11.26 3.96
CA PRO A 98 -4.69 12.09 4.41
C PRO A 98 -3.69 12.25 3.26
N LYS A 99 -3.19 13.47 3.06
CA LYS A 99 -2.20 13.77 2.01
C LYS A 99 -0.93 12.96 2.29
N ARG A 100 -0.74 11.88 1.53
CA ARG A 100 0.43 10.99 1.62
C ARG A 100 1.60 11.65 0.91
N LYS A 101 2.66 11.98 1.65
CA LYS A 101 3.94 12.41 1.08
C LYS A 101 4.65 11.17 0.50
N PRO A 102 5.22 11.25 -0.72
CA PRO A 102 6.03 10.15 -1.23
C PRO A 102 7.25 9.92 -0.33
N VAL A 103 7.71 8.67 -0.26
CA VAL A 103 8.98 8.36 0.40
C VAL A 103 10.12 8.90 -0.48
N PRO A 104 11.05 9.71 0.05
CA PRO A 104 12.23 10.14 -0.68
C PRO A 104 13.05 8.96 -1.20
N ALA A 105 13.69 9.10 -2.36
CA ALA A 105 14.37 7.99 -3.04
C ALA A 105 15.55 7.42 -2.25
N ASP A 106 16.30 8.29 -1.57
CA ASP A 106 17.40 7.96 -0.66
C ASP A 106 16.92 7.15 0.54
N VAL A 107 15.83 7.59 1.18
CA VAL A 107 15.21 6.88 2.31
C VAL A 107 14.63 5.54 1.85
N SER A 108 13.96 5.52 0.70
CA SER A 108 13.41 4.31 0.11
C SER A 108 14.52 3.27 -0.16
N ALA A 109 15.69 3.69 -0.65
CA ALA A 109 16.82 2.80 -0.85
C ALA A 109 17.32 2.19 0.47
N LEU A 110 17.42 2.99 1.54
CA LEU A 110 17.83 2.50 2.87
C LEU A 110 16.80 1.53 3.47
N LEU A 111 15.52 1.86 3.38
CA LEU A 111 14.41 1.01 3.85
C LEU A 111 14.36 -0.34 3.13
N ASN A 112 14.67 -0.38 1.84
CA ASN A 112 14.79 -1.62 1.08
C ASN A 112 16.07 -2.39 1.46
N LYS A 113 17.22 -1.70 1.52
CA LYS A 113 18.52 -2.30 1.84
C LYS A 113 18.52 -3.04 3.17
N HIS A 114 17.84 -2.48 4.17
CA HIS A 114 17.74 -3.04 5.52
C HIS A 114 16.43 -3.81 5.76
N ALA A 115 15.71 -4.14 4.68
CA ALA A 115 14.45 -4.89 4.69
C ALA A 115 13.34 -4.32 5.60
N CYS A 116 13.40 -3.02 5.94
CA CYS A 116 12.41 -2.39 6.80
C CYS A 116 11.02 -2.36 6.15
N PHE A 117 10.96 -2.23 4.82
CA PHE A 117 9.71 -2.28 4.06
C PHE A 117 9.01 -3.64 4.06
N ALA A 118 9.70 -4.71 4.44
CA ALA A 118 9.07 -6.02 4.55
C ALA A 118 8.01 -6.05 5.67
N CYS A 119 8.21 -5.25 6.73
CA CYS A 119 7.35 -5.24 7.90
C CYS A 119 6.65 -3.91 8.15
N HIS A 120 7.13 -2.81 7.59
CA HIS A 120 6.55 -1.47 7.77
C HIS A 120 6.24 -0.82 6.43
N GLN A 121 5.20 -0.01 6.38
CA GLN A 121 4.90 0.84 5.22
C GLN A 121 4.73 2.29 5.67
N ALA A 122 4.82 3.22 4.73
CA ALA A 122 4.80 4.65 5.05
C ALA A 122 3.49 5.09 5.74
N TYR A 123 2.34 4.62 5.26
CA TYR A 123 1.02 5.05 5.73
C TYR A 123 0.05 3.91 6.02
N ASP A 124 0.45 2.67 5.74
CA ASP A 124 -0.42 1.51 5.84
C ASP A 124 0.17 0.56 6.89
N LYS A 125 -0.69 -0.02 7.73
CA LYS A 125 -0.26 -1.05 8.66
C LYS A 125 -0.09 -2.36 7.89
N VAL A 126 1.00 -3.08 8.13
CA VAL A 126 1.18 -4.45 7.63
C VAL A 126 1.49 -5.37 8.80
N ILE A 127 2.73 -5.81 8.97
CA ILE A 127 3.19 -6.60 10.12
C ILE A 127 3.43 -5.68 11.31
N GLY A 128 4.15 -4.58 11.09
CA GLY A 128 4.43 -3.51 12.03
C GLY A 128 3.55 -2.28 11.81
N PRO A 129 3.63 -1.29 12.72
CA PRO A 129 2.93 -0.03 12.58
C PRO A 129 3.39 0.74 11.34
N ALA A 130 2.49 1.52 10.73
CA ALA A 130 2.90 2.44 9.67
C ALA A 130 3.90 3.48 10.20
N TYR A 131 4.84 3.93 9.36
CA TYR A 131 5.79 4.98 9.76
C TYR A 131 5.09 6.27 10.19
N SER A 132 3.95 6.61 9.57
CA SER A 132 3.11 7.73 10.01
C SER A 132 2.57 7.57 11.43
N GLU A 133 2.32 6.35 11.91
CA GLU A 133 1.92 6.11 13.31
C GLU A 133 3.13 6.19 14.24
N VAL A 134 4.30 5.72 13.79
CA VAL A 134 5.55 5.87 14.54
C VAL A 134 5.87 7.35 14.75
N ALA A 135 5.69 8.18 13.73
CA ALA A 135 5.87 9.63 13.80
C ALA A 135 5.01 10.29 14.90
N LYS A 136 3.78 9.81 15.12
CA LYS A 136 2.89 10.34 16.17
C LYS A 136 3.42 10.14 17.58
N LYS A 137 4.28 9.13 17.80
CA LYS A 137 4.93 8.90 19.09
C LYS A 137 6.11 9.84 19.37
N LYS A 138 6.59 10.56 18.35
CA LYS A 138 7.63 11.60 18.47
C LYS A 138 8.91 11.12 19.14
N TYR A 139 9.34 9.92 18.81
CA TYR A 139 10.62 9.39 19.28
C TYR A 139 11.78 10.25 18.77
N SER A 140 12.82 10.40 19.58
CA SER A 140 14.08 10.97 19.09
C SER A 140 14.74 10.01 18.10
N ALA A 141 15.64 10.52 17.25
CA ALA A 141 16.38 9.67 16.32
C ALA A 141 17.18 8.59 17.06
N ASP A 142 17.79 8.94 18.21
CA ASP A 142 18.54 8.00 19.05
C ASP A 142 17.64 6.94 19.70
N GLU A 143 16.41 7.30 20.07
CA GLU A 143 15.44 6.34 20.59
C GLU A 143 15.00 5.36 19.50
N ILE A 144 14.78 5.84 18.27
CA ILE A 144 14.48 4.95 17.13
C ILE A 144 15.66 4.01 16.87
N VAL A 145 16.91 4.49 16.91
CA VAL A 145 18.10 3.64 16.82
C VAL A 145 18.08 2.54 17.89
N ALA A 146 17.84 2.92 19.15
CA ALA A 146 17.79 1.97 20.26
C ALA A 146 16.68 0.93 20.07
N LEU A 147 15.48 1.34 19.64
CA LEU A 147 14.35 0.44 19.40
C LEU A 147 14.55 -0.47 18.18
N VAL A 148 15.26 -0.01 17.14
CA VAL A 148 15.60 -0.85 15.98
C VAL A 148 16.61 -1.94 16.36
N HIS A 149 17.61 -1.60 17.18
CA HIS A 149 18.61 -2.55 17.65
C HIS A 149 18.08 -3.49 18.73
N SER A 150 17.24 -2.97 19.63
CA SER A 150 16.65 -3.69 20.77
C SER A 150 15.18 -3.26 20.97
N PRO A 151 14.24 -3.85 20.21
CA PRO A 151 12.84 -3.49 20.27
C PRO A 151 12.20 -3.85 21.60
N LYS A 152 11.27 -2.99 22.02
CA LYS A 152 10.50 -3.13 23.26
C LYS A 152 9.01 -3.29 22.92
N PRO A 153 8.42 -4.50 23.09
CA PRO A 153 7.01 -4.74 22.77
C PRO A 153 6.03 -3.80 23.49
N GLU A 154 6.42 -3.27 24.66
CA GLU A 154 5.62 -2.33 25.46
C GLU A 154 5.32 -1.03 24.71
N HIS A 155 6.19 -0.63 23.78
CA HIS A 155 5.99 0.56 22.96
C HIS A 155 4.89 0.38 21.90
N TRP A 156 4.57 -0.85 21.51
CA TRP A 156 3.62 -1.17 20.44
C TRP A 156 2.73 -2.37 20.82
N PRO A 157 1.84 -2.22 21.82
CA PRO A 157 0.94 -3.30 22.20
C PRO A 157 0.02 -3.70 21.05
N GLY A 158 -0.22 -5.01 20.91
CA GLY A 158 -1.06 -5.56 19.83
C GLY A 158 -0.33 -5.77 18.49
N TYR A 159 0.97 -5.51 18.42
CA TYR A 159 1.83 -5.89 17.30
C TYR A 159 2.66 -7.13 17.65
N PRO A 160 2.98 -7.99 16.67
CA PRO A 160 4.01 -9.01 16.85
C PRO A 160 5.34 -8.35 17.27
N PRO A 161 6.13 -8.98 18.16
CA PRO A 161 7.44 -8.47 18.53
C PRO A 161 8.33 -8.27 17.30
N MET A 162 8.91 -7.08 17.14
CA MET A 162 9.86 -6.80 16.07
C MET A 162 11.15 -7.58 16.31
N ALA A 163 11.76 -8.13 15.26
CA ALA A 163 13.08 -8.76 15.35
C ALA A 163 14.16 -7.69 15.62
N PRO A 164 15.15 -7.96 16.48
CA PRO A 164 16.26 -7.03 16.71
C PRO A 164 17.16 -6.95 15.47
N LEU A 165 17.52 -5.73 15.08
CA LEU A 165 18.36 -5.46 13.91
C LEU A 165 19.69 -4.76 14.30
N PRO A 166 20.51 -5.32 15.20
CA PRO A 166 21.73 -4.67 15.71
C PRO A 166 22.82 -4.47 14.66
N HIS A 167 22.73 -5.18 13.53
CA HIS A 167 23.69 -5.09 12.43
C HIS A 167 23.44 -3.87 11.53
N VAL A 168 22.30 -3.19 11.65
CA VAL A 168 21.98 -2.04 10.82
C VAL A 168 22.78 -0.82 11.33
N PRO A 169 23.56 -0.14 10.48
CA PRO A 169 24.36 1.01 10.90
C PRO A 169 23.51 2.13 11.49
N LYS A 170 23.96 2.71 12.61
CA LYS A 170 23.26 3.81 13.29
C LYS A 170 23.00 5.01 12.37
N ALA A 171 23.97 5.37 11.53
CA ALA A 171 23.85 6.50 10.60
C ALA A 171 22.67 6.33 9.62
N ASP A 172 22.48 5.12 9.07
CA ASP A 172 21.38 4.82 8.15
C ASP A 172 20.03 4.90 8.88
N ILE A 173 19.96 4.39 10.12
CA ILE A 173 18.74 4.47 10.94
C ILE A 173 18.40 5.93 11.26
N VAL A 174 19.38 6.78 11.55
CA VAL A 174 19.16 8.21 11.82
C VAL A 174 18.55 8.92 10.61
N VAL A 175 19.02 8.62 9.38
CA VAL A 175 18.42 9.17 8.16
C VAL A 175 16.95 8.76 8.03
N ILE A 176 16.65 7.48 8.25
CA ILE A 176 15.28 6.96 8.23
C ILE A 176 14.44 7.61 9.35
N ALA A 177 14.98 7.72 10.57
CA ALA A 177 14.30 8.29 11.73
C ALA A 177 13.92 9.76 11.51
N ASN A 178 14.81 10.55 10.93
CA ASN A 178 14.54 11.95 10.59
C ASN A 178 13.41 12.07 9.56
N TRP A 179 13.38 11.18 8.57
CA TRP A 179 12.26 11.11 7.64
C TRP A 179 10.95 10.71 8.33
N ILE A 180 10.96 9.67 9.18
CA ILE A 180 9.78 9.26 9.96
C ILE A 180 9.22 10.45 10.74
N ASN A 181 10.07 11.19 11.43
CA ASN A 181 9.66 12.36 12.23
C ASN A 181 9.13 13.53 11.38
N SER A 182 9.32 13.51 10.06
CA SER A 182 8.80 14.50 9.11
C SER A 182 7.41 14.17 8.56
N LEU A 183 6.89 12.97 8.83
CA LEU A 183 5.63 12.47 8.26
C LEU A 183 4.40 13.20 8.81
#